data_AF-A0A4Q3DEJ8-F1
#
_entry.id   AF-A0A4Q3DEJ8-F1
#
_cell.length_a   1.000
_cell.length_b   1.000
_cell.length_c   1.000
_cell.angle_alpha   90.00
_cell.angle_beta   90.00
_cell.angle_gamma   90.00
#
_symmetry.space_group_name_H-M   'P 1'
#
loop_
_entity.id
_entity.type
_entity.pdbx_description
1 polymer ?
#
loop_
_entity_poly.entity_id
_entity_poly.type
_entity_poly.pdbx_seq_one_letter_code
_entity_poly.pdbx_strand_id
1 'polypeptide(L)'
;MLPLLRSLFFATALVGAATTASAQDGQDGSLSSGNDIVVTGKLQEEAPRRPLQPETARTSKAFASDGGIFARCLNDSSLDLQRTVVEGHVRDKKTQYALDRLIRSHRGCYPRMHRPNRTSIGYFGICNPEMAGATAGYTDAISGKADFQSEAVVCRAPYDRLALVEEVYRIYAPHFMLTPADTLNRDVIARFRAREAVRGKYRSPMDRRFYDTVSCMVQLAPEESVRLLRAPSSSAKETQLREAIIAKTAYCTGNAENVSVDPPQFRGYLADAVYHWTLAAKNIETLIPRT
;
A
#
# COMPACT_ATOMS: atom_id res chain seq x y z
N MET A 1 -50.23 -15.62 9.93
CA MET A 1 -49.89 -16.88 10.64
C MET A 1 -48.43 -17.20 10.34
N LEU A 2 -47.64 -17.33 11.40
CA LEU A 2 -46.23 -17.73 11.46
C LEU A 2 -46.07 -19.25 11.17
N PRO A 3 -44.87 -19.76 10.80
CA PRO A 3 -43.73 -19.92 11.73
C PRO A 3 -42.35 -19.52 11.12
N LEU A 4 -41.45 -18.81 11.81
CA LEU A 4 -40.55 -19.22 12.91
C LEU A 4 -39.73 -20.50 12.60
N LEU A 5 -38.50 -20.31 12.11
CA LEU A 5 -37.41 -21.27 12.33
C LEU A 5 -36.16 -20.53 12.82
N ARG A 6 -35.89 -20.75 14.11
CA ARG A 6 -34.64 -20.44 14.81
C ARG A 6 -33.59 -21.46 14.38
N SER A 7 -32.35 -21.03 14.20
CA SER A 7 -31.20 -21.92 14.35
C SER A 7 -30.11 -21.21 15.13
N LEU A 8 -29.77 -21.86 16.24
CA LEU A 8 -28.75 -21.56 17.24
C LEU A 8 -27.39 -22.11 16.79
N PHE A 9 -26.37 -21.71 17.58
CA PHE A 9 -25.03 -22.31 17.73
C PHE A 9 -23.95 -21.79 16.75
N PHE A 10 -22.71 -21.50 17.13
CA PHE A 10 -21.90 -21.78 18.32
C PHE A 10 -21.04 -20.55 18.64
N ALA A 11 -20.95 -20.17 19.92
CA ALA A 11 -19.93 -19.26 20.43
C ALA A 11 -18.77 -20.10 20.99
N THR A 12 -17.61 -20.06 20.34
CA THR A 12 -16.36 -20.61 20.87
C THR A 12 -15.60 -19.51 21.61
N ALA A 13 -15.60 -19.61 22.94
CA ALA A 13 -14.75 -18.83 23.82
C ALA A 13 -13.30 -19.30 23.68
N LEU A 14 -12.40 -18.39 23.29
CA LEU A 14 -10.95 -18.58 23.41
C LEU A 14 -10.52 -18.05 24.78
N VAL A 15 -10.22 -18.98 25.68
CA VAL A 15 -9.50 -18.76 26.93
C VAL A 15 -8.02 -18.63 26.58
N GLY A 16 -7.47 -17.42 26.71
CA GLY A 16 -6.04 -17.15 26.62
C GLY A 16 -5.49 -16.92 28.02
N ALA A 17 -4.58 -17.78 28.46
CA ALA A 17 -3.93 -17.74 29.77
C ALA A 17 -3.05 -16.48 29.92
N ALA A 18 -3.23 -15.77 31.04
CA ALA A 18 -2.34 -14.72 31.49
C ALA A 18 -1.10 -15.36 32.11
N THR A 19 0.08 -15.13 31.54
CA THR A 19 1.35 -15.43 32.20
C THR A 19 1.66 -14.32 33.19
N THR A 20 1.75 -14.68 34.46
CA THR A 20 2.18 -13.82 35.57
C THR A 20 3.62 -13.38 35.37
N ALA A 21 3.85 -12.07 35.40
CA ALA A 21 5.18 -11.48 35.49
C ALA A 21 5.74 -11.69 36.91
N SER A 22 6.93 -12.26 37.00
CA SER A 22 7.71 -12.34 38.23
C SER A 22 8.54 -11.06 38.35
N ALA A 23 8.19 -10.21 39.32
CA ALA A 23 9.05 -9.12 39.76
C ALA A 23 10.19 -9.72 40.61
N GLN A 24 11.44 -9.41 40.26
CA GLN A 24 12.59 -9.63 41.14
C GLN A 24 12.99 -8.27 41.70
N ASP A 25 12.75 -8.09 43.00
CA ASP A 25 13.32 -7.01 43.81
C ASP A 25 14.83 -7.24 43.96
N GLY A 26 15.60 -6.19 43.71
CA GLY A 26 17.03 -6.12 43.97
C GLY A 26 17.44 -4.69 44.35
N GLN A 27 17.45 -4.42 45.66
CA GLN A 27 18.31 -3.43 46.33
C GLN A 27 19.77 -3.94 46.29
N ASP A 28 20.86 -3.18 46.28
CA ASP A 28 21.17 -1.79 46.60
C ASP A 28 22.51 -1.40 45.92
N GLY A 29 22.76 -0.11 45.69
CA GLY A 29 24.07 0.37 45.20
C GLY A 29 24.24 1.88 45.09
N SER A 30 24.45 2.54 46.24
CA SER A 30 25.26 3.75 46.50
C SER A 30 25.37 4.89 45.45
N LEU A 31 24.80 6.04 45.86
CA LEU A 31 25.10 7.46 45.57
C LEU A 31 26.38 7.81 44.77
N SER A 32 26.19 8.57 43.68
CA SER A 32 27.05 9.68 43.29
C SER A 32 26.22 10.80 42.65
N SER A 33 26.43 12.02 43.13
CA SER A 33 25.79 13.26 42.73
C SER A 33 26.48 13.82 41.48
N GLY A 34 25.75 13.89 40.37
CA GLY A 34 26.14 14.60 39.15
C GLY A 34 25.05 14.45 38.08
N ASN A 35 24.36 15.53 37.74
CA ASN A 35 23.31 15.58 36.71
C ASN A 35 23.93 15.46 35.30
N ASP A 36 24.41 14.28 34.94
CA ASP A 36 24.69 13.94 33.54
C ASP A 36 23.80 12.76 33.14
N ILE A 37 22.80 13.05 32.29
CA ILE A 37 22.05 12.02 31.56
C ILE A 37 23.00 11.51 30.47
N VAL A 38 23.79 10.49 30.79
CA VAL A 38 24.60 9.79 29.79
C VAL A 38 23.67 8.86 29.01
N VAL A 39 23.26 9.29 27.82
CA VAL A 39 22.60 8.43 26.83
C VAL A 39 23.66 7.55 26.18
N THR A 40 23.91 6.36 26.73
CA THR A 40 24.70 5.32 26.06
C THR A 40 23.86 4.66 24.96
N GLY A 41 23.82 5.29 23.79
CA GLY A 41 23.36 4.61 22.58
C GLY A 41 24.37 3.54 22.17
N LYS A 42 23.99 2.26 22.21
CA LYS A 42 24.75 1.21 21.54
C LYS A 42 24.68 1.48 20.03
N LEU A 43 25.74 2.04 19.46
CA LEU A 43 25.96 2.27 18.03
C LEU A 43 26.14 0.98 17.20
N GLN A 44 25.72 -0.19 17.71
CA GLN A 44 26.01 -1.50 17.13
C GLN A 44 24.85 -2.50 17.15
N GLU A 45 23.59 -2.05 17.17
CA GLU A 45 22.54 -2.91 16.59
C GLU A 45 22.41 -2.57 15.12
N GLU A 46 23.12 -3.35 14.29
CA GLU A 46 22.74 -3.48 12.89
C GLU A 46 21.25 -3.79 12.86
N ALA A 47 20.48 -2.88 12.25
CA ALA A 47 19.05 -3.03 12.05
C ALA A 47 18.75 -4.47 11.62
N PRO A 48 17.71 -5.15 12.17
CA PRO A 48 17.30 -6.48 11.73
C PRO A 48 16.98 -6.45 10.23
N ARG A 49 18.01 -6.70 9.43
CA ARG A 49 17.97 -6.71 7.97
C ARG A 49 17.40 -8.05 7.57
N ARG A 50 16.08 -8.13 7.48
CA ARG A 50 15.50 -8.83 6.33
C ARG A 50 14.94 -7.76 5.40
N PRO A 51 15.81 -6.98 4.71
CA PRO A 51 15.35 -6.26 3.54
C PRO A 51 14.66 -7.28 2.65
N LEU A 52 13.58 -6.87 1.98
CA LEU A 52 13.06 -7.61 0.84
C LEU A 52 14.25 -8.14 0.04
N GLN A 53 14.22 -9.44 -0.28
CA GLN A 53 15.21 -10.06 -1.17
C GLN A 53 15.53 -9.03 -2.26
N PRO A 54 16.79 -8.59 -2.45
CA PRO A 54 17.11 -7.44 -3.30
C PRO A 54 16.43 -7.49 -4.68
N GLU A 55 16.19 -8.71 -5.17
CA GLU A 55 15.44 -9.04 -6.39
C GLU A 55 13.96 -8.62 -6.34
N THR A 56 13.24 -8.93 -5.27
CA THR A 56 11.83 -8.52 -5.09
C THR A 56 11.70 -6.99 -5.02
N ALA A 57 12.63 -6.30 -4.36
CA ALA A 57 12.66 -4.84 -4.31
C ALA A 57 12.97 -4.21 -5.70
N ARG A 58 13.88 -4.80 -6.47
CA ARG A 58 14.14 -4.39 -7.86
C ARG A 58 12.91 -4.60 -8.75
N THR A 59 12.25 -5.75 -8.59
CA THR A 59 11.07 -6.11 -9.37
C THR A 59 9.89 -5.19 -9.08
N SER A 60 9.61 -4.91 -7.80
CA SER A 60 8.60 -3.93 -7.39
C SER A 60 8.88 -2.55 -8.01
N LYS A 61 10.12 -2.06 -7.93
CA LYS A 61 10.53 -0.80 -8.57
C LYS A 61 10.29 -0.79 -10.07
N ALA A 62 10.64 -1.89 -10.76
CA ALA A 62 10.43 -2.01 -12.19
C ALA A 62 8.94 -1.98 -12.55
N PHE A 63 8.07 -2.68 -11.80
CA PHE A 63 6.62 -2.67 -12.06
C PHE A 63 5.97 -1.34 -11.73
N ALA A 64 6.39 -0.66 -10.67
CA ALA A 64 5.91 0.67 -10.36
C ALA A 64 6.34 1.70 -11.43
N SER A 65 7.56 1.58 -11.93
CA SER A 65 8.05 2.40 -13.06
C SER A 65 7.19 2.18 -14.30
N ASP A 66 6.95 0.93 -14.68
CA ASP A 66 6.11 0.57 -15.83
C ASP A 66 4.66 1.02 -15.67
N GLY A 67 4.07 0.80 -14.49
CA GLY A 67 2.73 1.25 -14.16
C GLY A 67 2.62 2.78 -14.27
N GLY A 68 3.64 3.50 -13.82
CA GLY A 68 3.71 4.96 -13.97
C GLY A 68 3.84 5.43 -15.42
N ILE A 69 4.63 4.73 -16.25
CA ILE A 69 4.71 5.01 -17.70
C ILE A 69 3.34 4.77 -18.35
N PHE A 70 2.70 3.65 -18.03
CA PHE A 70 1.38 3.29 -18.53
C PHE A 70 0.35 4.35 -18.15
N ALA A 71 0.26 4.73 -16.88
CA ALA A 71 -0.71 5.70 -16.39
C ALA A 71 -0.56 7.08 -17.07
N ARG A 72 0.68 7.59 -17.20
CA ARG A 72 0.95 8.90 -17.85
C ARG A 72 0.68 8.91 -19.35
N CYS A 73 0.71 7.75 -20.01
CA CYS A 73 0.50 7.64 -21.45
C CYS A 73 -0.99 7.56 -21.83
N LEU A 74 -1.88 7.33 -20.86
CA LEU A 74 -3.31 7.35 -21.11
C LEU A 74 -3.81 8.76 -21.45
N ASN A 75 -4.85 8.82 -22.28
CA ASN A 75 -5.48 10.07 -22.69
C ASN A 75 -6.96 10.13 -22.25
N ASP A 76 -7.59 11.27 -22.48
CA ASP A 76 -8.97 11.57 -22.07
C ASP A 76 -10.04 10.69 -22.76
N SER A 77 -9.71 9.95 -23.82
CA SER A 77 -10.67 9.03 -24.46
C SER A 77 -11.03 7.81 -23.60
N SER A 78 -10.35 7.64 -22.45
CA SER A 78 -10.47 6.47 -21.58
C SER A 78 -10.96 6.77 -20.17
N LEU A 79 -11.51 7.97 -19.93
CA LEU A 79 -11.90 8.42 -18.58
C LEU A 79 -12.90 7.50 -17.88
N ASP A 80 -13.87 6.92 -18.58
CA ASP A 80 -14.83 5.98 -17.98
C ASP A 80 -14.16 4.68 -17.50
N LEU A 81 -13.18 4.19 -18.25
CA LEU A 81 -12.38 3.02 -17.87
C LEU A 81 -11.46 3.38 -16.69
N GLN A 82 -10.77 4.51 -16.76
CA GLN A 82 -9.92 5.01 -15.67
C GLN A 82 -10.73 5.16 -14.37
N ARG A 83 -11.92 5.76 -14.44
CA ARG A 83 -12.82 5.90 -13.29
C ARG A 83 -13.22 4.56 -12.72
N THR A 84 -13.57 3.61 -13.57
CA THR A 84 -13.91 2.25 -13.10
C THR A 84 -12.73 1.59 -12.40
N VAL A 85 -11.50 1.77 -12.89
CA VAL A 85 -10.28 1.17 -12.30
C VAL A 85 -9.89 1.84 -10.98
N VAL A 86 -9.91 3.17 -10.92
CA VAL A 86 -9.51 3.96 -9.74
C VAL A 86 -10.52 3.81 -8.60
N GLU A 87 -11.82 3.91 -8.91
CA GLU A 87 -12.87 3.81 -7.89
C GLU A 87 -13.13 2.36 -7.44
N GLY A 88 -12.82 1.39 -8.29
CA GLY A 88 -13.01 -0.03 -8.02
C GLY A 88 -11.87 -0.67 -7.23
N HIS A 89 -12.15 -1.86 -6.67
CA HIS A 89 -11.16 -2.68 -5.97
C HIS A 89 -10.45 -3.65 -6.92
N VAL A 90 -9.17 -3.98 -6.70
CA VAL A 90 -8.36 -4.88 -7.57
C VAL A 90 -8.92 -6.30 -7.70
N ARG A 91 -9.72 -6.74 -6.73
CA ARG A 91 -10.40 -8.05 -6.72
C ARG A 91 -11.85 -8.00 -7.21
N ASP A 92 -12.36 -6.82 -7.56
CA ASP A 92 -13.69 -6.69 -8.16
C ASP A 92 -13.61 -6.94 -9.68
N LYS A 93 -14.49 -7.81 -10.19
CA LYS A 93 -14.47 -8.23 -11.60
C LYS A 93 -14.65 -7.05 -12.55
N LYS A 94 -15.49 -6.08 -12.20
CA LYS A 94 -15.73 -4.89 -13.04
C LYS A 94 -14.44 -4.07 -13.18
N THR A 95 -13.72 -3.85 -12.10
CA THR A 95 -12.39 -3.20 -12.10
C THR A 95 -11.39 -3.97 -12.96
N GLN A 96 -11.33 -5.31 -12.81
CA GLN A 96 -10.39 -6.16 -13.54
C GLN A 96 -10.64 -6.10 -15.05
N TYR A 97 -11.90 -6.22 -15.49
CA TYR A 97 -12.27 -6.07 -16.90
C TYR A 97 -12.00 -4.66 -17.43
N ALA A 98 -12.23 -3.61 -16.63
CA ALA A 98 -11.91 -2.26 -17.04
C ALA A 98 -10.40 -2.06 -17.24
N LEU A 99 -9.57 -2.60 -16.34
CA LEU A 99 -8.12 -2.57 -16.46
C LEU A 99 -7.63 -3.38 -17.66
N ASP A 100 -8.23 -4.55 -17.95
CA ASP A 100 -7.95 -5.31 -19.18
C ASP A 100 -8.21 -4.49 -20.43
N ARG A 101 -9.41 -3.91 -20.53
CA ARG A 101 -9.79 -3.09 -21.69
C ARG A 101 -8.87 -1.89 -21.83
N LEU A 102 -8.50 -1.25 -20.73
CA LEU A 102 -7.59 -0.10 -20.72
C LEU A 102 -6.21 -0.48 -21.26
N ILE A 103 -5.61 -1.57 -20.76
CA ILE A 103 -4.33 -2.10 -21.22
C ILE A 103 -4.38 -2.48 -22.71
N ARG A 104 -5.41 -3.20 -23.15
CA ARG A 104 -5.53 -3.66 -24.55
C ARG A 104 -5.76 -2.52 -25.53
N SER A 105 -6.60 -1.55 -25.17
CA SER A 105 -6.86 -0.37 -26.00
C SER A 105 -5.66 0.58 -26.08
N HIS A 106 -4.78 0.56 -25.07
CA HIS A 106 -3.58 1.39 -24.99
C HIS A 106 -2.30 0.56 -24.99
N ARG A 107 -2.23 -0.47 -25.85
CA ARG A 107 -1.09 -1.39 -25.93
C ARG A 107 0.27 -0.69 -26.12
N GLY A 108 0.30 0.43 -26.84
CA GLY A 108 1.51 1.22 -27.06
C GLY A 108 2.03 1.92 -25.80
N CYS A 109 1.16 2.10 -24.81
CA CYS A 109 1.47 2.70 -23.52
C CYS A 109 1.93 1.70 -22.47
N TYR A 110 1.72 0.40 -22.67
CA TYR A 110 1.97 -0.63 -21.66
C TYR A 110 3.36 -1.26 -21.87
N PRO A 111 4.39 -0.88 -21.09
CA PRO A 111 5.73 -1.40 -21.31
C PRO A 111 5.76 -2.89 -21.06
N ARG A 112 6.66 -3.59 -21.77
CA ARG A 112 6.80 -5.04 -21.68
C ARG A 112 5.46 -5.77 -21.90
N MET A 113 4.65 -5.28 -22.84
CA MET A 113 3.45 -6.00 -23.27
C MET A 113 3.86 -7.27 -24.00
N HIS A 114 4.15 -8.31 -23.23
CA HIS A 114 4.24 -9.65 -23.75
C HIS A 114 2.81 -10.14 -23.97
N ARG A 115 2.56 -10.85 -25.08
CA ARG A 115 1.33 -11.66 -25.15
C ARG A 115 1.37 -12.52 -23.89
N PRO A 116 0.34 -12.49 -23.03
CA PRO A 116 0.36 -13.25 -21.79
C PRO A 116 0.69 -14.68 -22.20
N ASN A 117 1.83 -15.20 -21.73
CA ASN A 117 2.27 -16.56 -21.99
C ASN A 117 1.23 -17.47 -21.35
N ARG A 118 0.15 -17.73 -22.08
CA ARG A 118 -1.02 -18.52 -21.69
C ARG A 118 -1.30 -18.44 -20.18
N THR A 119 -1.61 -17.24 -19.67
CA THR A 119 -2.33 -17.22 -18.40
C THR A 119 -3.64 -17.94 -18.68
N SER A 120 -3.90 -19.04 -17.98
CA SER A 120 -5.17 -19.77 -18.03
C SER A 120 -6.39 -18.86 -17.75
N ILE A 121 -6.12 -17.66 -17.23
CA ILE A 121 -7.04 -16.55 -16.99
C ILE A 121 -6.89 -15.56 -18.16
N GLY A 122 -7.80 -15.62 -19.13
CA GLY A 122 -7.66 -14.99 -20.46
C GLY A 122 -7.77 -13.46 -20.55
N TYR A 123 -7.53 -12.70 -19.48
CA TYR A 123 -7.56 -11.23 -19.51
C TYR A 123 -6.64 -10.59 -18.45
N PHE A 124 -6.13 -9.39 -18.75
CA PHE A 124 -5.30 -8.57 -17.87
C PHE A 124 -6.12 -8.01 -16.68
N GLY A 125 -5.46 -7.49 -15.66
CA GLY A 125 -6.09 -6.79 -14.54
C GLY A 125 -6.40 -7.64 -13.31
N ILE A 126 -6.27 -8.97 -13.37
CA ILE A 126 -6.33 -9.83 -12.18
C ILE A 126 -4.98 -9.86 -11.47
N CYS A 127 -3.98 -10.43 -12.13
CA CYS A 127 -2.62 -10.54 -11.61
C CYS A 127 -1.62 -9.86 -12.54
N ASN A 128 -1.76 -10.02 -13.87
CA ASN A 128 -0.69 -9.70 -14.84
C ASN A 128 0.62 -10.34 -14.36
N PRO A 129 0.69 -11.69 -14.36
CA PRO A 129 1.81 -12.38 -13.75
C PRO A 129 3.08 -12.06 -14.53
N GLU A 130 4.10 -11.66 -13.79
CA GLU A 130 5.44 -11.38 -14.27
C GLU A 130 6.41 -12.21 -13.42
N MET A 131 7.49 -12.69 -14.03
CA MET A 131 8.51 -13.46 -13.32
C MET A 131 9.50 -12.50 -12.65
N ALA A 132 9.69 -12.65 -11.34
CA ALA A 132 10.81 -12.07 -10.60
C ALA A 132 11.88 -13.18 -10.43
N GLY A 133 13.15 -12.91 -10.71
CA GLY A 133 14.25 -13.87 -10.53
C GLY A 133 15.02 -14.24 -11.80
N ALA A 134 15.70 -15.39 -11.80
CA ALA A 134 16.78 -15.75 -12.71
C ALA A 134 16.48 -15.68 -14.23
N THR A 135 15.26 -16.00 -14.69
CA THR A 135 14.86 -15.93 -16.11
C THR A 135 14.88 -14.53 -16.71
N ALA A 136 14.99 -13.48 -15.90
CA ALA A 136 15.25 -12.11 -16.37
C ALA A 136 16.76 -11.77 -16.50
N GLY A 137 17.64 -12.79 -16.51
CA GLY A 137 19.09 -12.64 -16.62
C GLY A 137 19.81 -12.51 -15.27
N TYR A 138 19.21 -13.01 -14.19
CA TYR A 138 19.78 -12.89 -12.85
C TYR A 138 20.51 -14.17 -12.41
N THR A 139 21.72 -13.99 -11.93
CA THR A 139 22.49 -15.01 -11.21
C THR A 139 22.50 -14.65 -9.73
N ASP A 140 22.37 -15.64 -8.85
CA ASP A 140 22.60 -15.46 -7.42
C ASP A 140 23.98 -14.79 -7.23
N ALA A 141 24.01 -13.69 -6.47
CA ALA A 141 25.20 -12.88 -6.26
C ALA A 141 26.31 -13.63 -5.50
N ILE A 142 25.96 -14.69 -4.77
CA ILE A 142 26.90 -15.52 -4.00
C ILE A 142 27.42 -16.67 -4.86
N SER A 143 26.54 -17.39 -5.57
CA SER A 143 26.94 -18.57 -6.35
C SER A 143 27.28 -18.29 -7.82
N GLY A 144 26.92 -17.12 -8.36
CA GLY A 144 27.10 -16.78 -9.78
C GLY A 144 26.29 -17.64 -10.74
N LYS A 145 25.35 -18.45 -10.24
CA LYS A 145 24.48 -19.34 -11.03
C LYS A 145 23.08 -18.78 -11.10
N ALA A 146 22.38 -19.05 -12.20
CA ALA A 146 20.94 -18.79 -12.29
C ALA A 146 20.24 -19.61 -11.20
N ASP A 147 19.73 -18.93 -10.17
CA ASP A 147 18.92 -19.58 -9.14
C ASP A 147 17.47 -19.59 -9.59
N PHE A 148 17.10 -20.61 -10.37
CA PHE A 148 15.71 -20.80 -10.80
C PHE A 148 14.77 -21.12 -9.62
N GLN A 149 15.28 -21.41 -8.42
CA GLN A 149 14.45 -21.62 -7.23
C GLN A 149 14.01 -20.28 -6.59
N SER A 150 14.64 -19.15 -6.94
CA SER A 150 14.22 -17.82 -6.51
C SER A 150 13.11 -17.22 -7.39
N GLU A 151 12.66 -17.95 -8.43
CA GLU A 151 11.60 -17.48 -9.31
C GLU A 151 10.28 -17.31 -8.57
N ALA A 152 9.86 -16.06 -8.41
CA ALA A 152 8.58 -15.70 -7.84
C ALA A 152 7.68 -15.12 -8.93
N VAL A 153 6.47 -15.69 -9.06
CA VAL A 153 5.41 -15.04 -9.84
C VAL A 153 4.88 -13.88 -9.03
N VAL A 154 5.09 -12.66 -9.54
CA VAL A 154 4.61 -11.43 -8.91
C VAL A 154 3.49 -10.85 -9.76
N CYS A 155 2.41 -10.44 -9.11
CA CYS A 155 1.30 -9.79 -9.79
C CYS A 155 1.62 -8.31 -10.04
N ARG A 156 1.70 -7.91 -11.32
CA ARG A 156 1.89 -6.52 -11.74
C ARG A 156 0.61 -5.68 -11.67
N ALA A 157 -0.58 -6.28 -11.81
CA ALA A 157 -1.86 -5.56 -11.88
C ALA A 157 -2.11 -4.56 -10.72
N PRO A 158 -1.74 -4.86 -9.45
CA PRO A 158 -1.82 -3.89 -8.37
C PRO A 158 -0.97 -2.63 -8.62
N TYR A 159 0.24 -2.77 -9.18
CA TYR A 159 1.11 -1.63 -9.48
C TYR A 159 0.53 -0.78 -10.61
N ASP A 160 -0.01 -1.41 -11.66
CA ASP A 160 -0.70 -0.70 -12.74
C ASP A 160 -1.88 0.12 -12.20
N ARG A 161 -2.72 -0.48 -11.35
CA ARG A 161 -3.85 0.22 -10.73
C ARG A 161 -3.39 1.37 -9.83
N LEU A 162 -2.45 1.13 -8.91
CA LEU A 162 -2.04 2.16 -7.95
C LEU A 162 -1.32 3.34 -8.64
N ALA A 163 -0.59 3.08 -9.73
CA ALA A 163 -0.04 4.12 -10.57
C ALA A 163 -1.13 4.97 -11.25
N LEU A 164 -2.24 4.35 -11.70
CA LEU A 164 -3.40 5.09 -12.22
C LEU A 164 -4.03 5.97 -11.16
N VAL A 165 -4.16 5.49 -9.92
CA VAL A 165 -4.71 6.29 -8.82
C VAL A 165 -3.82 7.50 -8.52
N GLU A 166 -2.50 7.30 -8.44
CA GLU A 166 -1.54 8.39 -8.24
C GLU A 166 -1.59 9.43 -9.36
N GLU A 167 -1.65 8.98 -10.61
CA GLU A 167 -1.70 9.85 -11.79
C GLU A 167 -2.99 10.65 -11.86
N VAL A 168 -4.14 10.03 -11.59
CA VAL A 168 -5.43 10.72 -11.51
C VAL A 168 -5.41 11.76 -10.40
N TYR A 169 -4.86 11.44 -9.24
CA TYR A 169 -4.71 12.42 -8.16
C TYR A 169 -3.84 13.61 -8.59
N ARG A 170 -2.72 13.34 -9.27
CA ARG A 170 -1.79 14.36 -9.78
C ARG A 170 -2.47 15.30 -10.79
N ILE A 171 -3.31 14.77 -11.68
CA ILE A 171 -3.99 15.53 -12.74
C ILE A 171 -5.16 16.34 -12.17
N TYR A 172 -6.03 15.73 -11.36
CA TYR A 172 -7.32 16.32 -10.97
C TYR A 172 -7.32 16.98 -9.58
N ALA A 173 -6.24 16.81 -8.81
CA ALA A 173 -6.04 17.46 -7.52
C ALA A 173 -4.62 18.06 -7.35
N PRO A 174 -4.03 18.74 -8.37
CA PRO A 174 -2.62 19.13 -8.38
C PRO A 174 -2.24 20.07 -7.24
N HIS A 175 -3.18 20.93 -6.83
CA HIS A 175 -2.97 21.93 -5.78
C HIS A 175 -3.70 21.61 -4.48
N PHE A 176 -4.53 20.58 -4.46
CA PHE A 176 -5.27 20.21 -3.25
C PHE A 176 -4.29 19.69 -2.19
N MET A 177 -4.33 20.25 -0.99
CA MET A 177 -3.55 19.77 0.15
C MET A 177 -4.54 19.23 1.18
N LEU A 178 -4.42 17.95 1.49
CA LEU A 178 -5.15 17.35 2.59
C LEU A 178 -4.50 17.78 3.90
N THR A 179 -5.31 18.28 4.84
CA THR A 179 -4.84 18.79 6.13
C THR A 179 -5.38 17.96 7.28
N PRO A 180 -4.81 18.09 8.50
CA PRO A 180 -5.39 17.44 9.69
C PRO A 180 -6.83 17.88 9.96
N ALA A 181 -7.20 19.11 9.61
CA ALA A 181 -8.58 19.60 9.75
C ALA A 181 -9.56 18.81 8.86
N ASP A 182 -9.10 18.29 7.72
CA ASP A 182 -9.90 17.42 6.86
C ASP A 182 -10.01 16.01 7.43
N THR A 183 -8.88 15.39 7.78
CA THR A 183 -8.82 13.96 8.14
C THR A 183 -9.25 13.64 9.58
N LEU A 184 -9.25 14.63 10.46
CA LEU A 184 -9.73 14.50 11.84
C LEU A 184 -11.16 15.02 12.03
N ASN A 185 -11.78 15.59 10.99
CA ASN A 185 -13.17 15.98 11.02
C ASN A 185 -14.10 14.75 11.08
N ARG A 186 -15.03 14.74 12.04
CA ARG A 186 -15.94 13.60 12.30
C ARG A 186 -16.77 13.22 11.08
N ASP A 187 -17.27 14.19 10.34
CA ASP A 187 -18.14 13.94 9.19
C ASP A 187 -17.33 13.45 7.98
N VAL A 188 -16.11 13.96 7.80
CA VAL A 188 -15.17 13.45 6.80
C VAL A 188 -14.80 12.00 7.10
N ILE A 189 -14.48 11.67 8.36
CA ILE A 189 -14.21 10.30 8.81
C ILE A 189 -15.40 9.38 8.51
N ALA A 190 -16.62 9.83 8.81
CA ALA A 190 -17.83 9.04 8.54
C ALA A 190 -18.01 8.76 7.04
N ARG A 191 -17.79 9.77 6.18
CA ARG A 191 -17.84 9.60 4.71
C ARG A 191 -16.75 8.66 4.21
N PHE A 192 -15.53 8.79 4.71
CA PHE A 192 -14.41 7.90 4.37
C PHE A 192 -14.74 6.45 4.73
N ARG A 193 -15.18 6.21 5.97
CA ARG A 193 -15.57 4.86 6.45
C ARG A 193 -16.72 4.25 5.65
N ALA A 194 -17.73 5.05 5.30
CA ALA A 194 -18.86 4.59 4.49
C ALA A 194 -18.40 4.11 3.09
N ARG A 195 -17.46 4.82 2.47
CA ARG A 195 -16.88 4.42 1.18
C ARG A 195 -16.04 3.15 1.29
N GLU A 196 -15.17 3.09 2.29
CA GLU A 196 -14.31 1.93 2.50
C GLU A 196 -15.07 0.69 2.96
N ALA A 197 -16.24 0.82 3.60
CA ALA A 197 -17.10 -0.33 3.89
C ALA A 197 -17.57 -1.03 2.60
N VAL A 198 -17.87 -0.27 1.55
CA VAL A 198 -18.32 -0.81 0.25
C VAL A 198 -17.14 -1.34 -0.56
N ARG A 199 -16.05 -0.57 -0.68
CA ARG A 199 -14.85 -0.94 -1.44
C ARG A 199 -14.07 -2.08 -0.79
N GLY A 200 -13.91 -2.00 0.54
CA GLY A 200 -13.09 -2.89 1.32
C GLY A 200 -13.59 -4.33 1.35
N LYS A 201 -14.87 -4.61 1.03
CA LYS A 201 -15.44 -5.98 1.06
C LYS A 201 -14.68 -7.00 0.20
N TYR A 202 -13.91 -6.52 -0.78
CA TYR A 202 -13.10 -7.35 -1.66
C TYR A 202 -11.63 -7.52 -1.18
N ARG A 203 -11.18 -6.76 -0.18
CA ARG A 203 -9.80 -6.85 0.36
C ARG A 203 -9.57 -8.22 0.99
N SER A 204 -8.41 -8.83 0.73
CA SER A 204 -7.97 -9.99 1.53
C SER A 204 -7.65 -9.55 2.96
N PRO A 205 -7.57 -10.45 3.95
CA PRO A 205 -7.18 -10.07 5.31
C PRO A 205 -5.82 -9.34 5.39
N MET A 206 -4.86 -9.75 4.55
CA MET A 206 -3.53 -9.13 4.50
C MET A 206 -3.56 -7.73 3.86
N ASP A 207 -4.22 -7.61 2.69
CA ASP A 207 -4.44 -6.32 1.99
C ASP A 207 -5.20 -5.34 2.89
N ARG A 208 -6.23 -5.81 3.60
CA ARG A 208 -6.97 -5.00 4.56
C ARG A 208 -6.08 -4.44 5.67
N ARG A 209 -5.29 -5.29 6.34
CA ARG A 209 -4.37 -4.83 7.40
C ARG A 209 -3.41 -3.77 6.87
N PHE A 210 -2.82 -4.01 5.70
CA PHE A 210 -1.88 -3.06 5.10
C PHE A 210 -2.56 -1.73 4.75
N TYR A 211 -3.72 -1.78 4.09
CA TYR A 211 -4.48 -0.59 3.74
C TYR A 211 -4.97 0.19 4.97
N ASP A 212 -5.48 -0.50 6.01
CA ASP A 212 -5.96 0.15 7.23
C ASP A 212 -4.82 0.87 7.95
N THR A 213 -3.63 0.25 8.01
CA THR A 213 -2.41 0.88 8.53
C THR A 213 -2.05 2.12 7.72
N VAL A 214 -1.91 2.02 6.39
CA VAL A 214 -1.53 3.16 5.54
C VAL A 214 -2.58 4.27 5.57
N SER A 215 -3.87 3.92 5.60
CA SER A 215 -4.97 4.88 5.74
C SER A 215 -4.92 5.63 7.08
N CYS A 216 -4.59 4.94 8.17
CA CYS A 216 -4.33 5.57 9.47
C CYS A 216 -3.15 6.54 9.38
N MET A 217 -2.07 6.17 8.69
CA MET A 217 -0.92 7.05 8.48
C MET A 217 -1.29 8.32 7.72
N VAL A 218 -2.09 8.21 6.64
CA VAL A 218 -2.61 9.37 5.91
C VAL A 218 -3.50 10.23 6.80
N GLN A 219 -4.31 9.62 7.66
CA GLN A 219 -5.17 10.37 8.58
C GLN A 219 -4.35 11.25 9.54
N LEU A 220 -3.22 10.75 10.05
CA LEU A 220 -2.37 11.43 11.04
C LEU A 220 -1.26 12.29 10.43
N ALA A 221 -0.83 12.02 9.20
CA ALA A 221 0.19 12.77 8.46
C ALA A 221 -0.28 13.14 7.03
N PRO A 222 -1.42 13.85 6.88
CA PRO A 222 -2.03 14.06 5.56
C PRO A 222 -1.17 14.96 4.66
N GLU A 223 -0.55 16.01 5.20
CA GLU A 223 0.28 16.92 4.42
C GLU A 223 1.55 16.24 3.92
N GLU A 224 2.25 15.49 4.78
CA GLU A 224 3.43 14.73 4.39
C GLU A 224 3.07 13.67 3.34
N SER A 225 1.89 13.05 3.46
CA SER A 225 1.41 12.06 2.49
C SER A 225 1.20 12.68 1.11
N VAL A 226 0.54 13.84 1.03
CA VAL A 226 0.38 14.56 -0.25
C VAL A 226 1.74 15.03 -0.80
N ARG A 227 2.63 15.53 0.05
CA ARG A 227 3.99 15.91 -0.35
C ARG A 227 4.79 14.71 -0.88
N LEU A 228 4.60 13.51 -0.31
CA LEU A 228 5.24 12.29 -0.78
C LEU A 228 4.80 11.98 -2.21
N LEU A 229 3.49 12.01 -2.48
CA LEU A 229 2.95 11.76 -3.82
C LEU A 229 3.40 12.79 -4.86
N ARG A 230 3.74 14.01 -4.43
CA ARG A 230 4.30 15.04 -5.31
C ARG A 230 5.81 14.90 -5.51
N ALA A 231 6.52 14.26 -4.59
CA ALA A 231 7.94 14.00 -4.75
C ALA A 231 8.17 12.95 -5.86
N PRO A 232 9.24 13.09 -6.66
CA PRO A 232 9.60 12.07 -7.65
C PRO A 232 9.83 10.72 -6.95
N SER A 233 9.29 9.64 -7.53
CA SER A 233 9.43 8.28 -7.01
C SER A 233 10.90 7.88 -6.88
N SER A 234 11.25 7.17 -5.80
CA SER A 234 12.63 6.75 -5.50
C SER A 234 13.64 7.89 -5.32
N SER A 235 13.20 9.14 -5.17
CA SER A 235 14.09 10.25 -4.83
C SER A 235 14.46 10.23 -3.34
N ALA A 236 15.55 10.92 -2.99
CA ALA A 236 15.92 11.15 -1.59
C ALA A 236 14.79 11.84 -0.82
N LYS A 237 14.04 12.74 -1.50
CA LYS A 237 12.92 13.45 -0.89
C LYS A 237 11.74 12.53 -0.58
N GLU A 238 11.41 11.61 -1.50
CA GLU A 238 10.38 10.59 -1.28
C GLU A 238 10.77 9.68 -0.10
N THR A 239 12.01 9.18 -0.07
CA THR A 239 12.54 8.37 1.05
C THR A 239 12.41 9.09 2.38
N GLN A 240 12.86 10.34 2.46
CA GLN A 240 12.77 11.16 3.68
C GLN A 240 11.31 11.33 4.15
N LEU A 241 10.38 11.62 3.22
CA LEU A 241 8.97 11.78 3.56
C LEU A 241 8.33 10.48 4.02
N ARG A 242 8.68 9.34 3.39
CA ARG A 242 8.19 8.01 3.79
C ARG A 242 8.61 7.68 5.21
N GLU A 243 9.89 7.87 5.53
CA GLU A 243 10.43 7.64 6.88
C GLU A 243 9.78 8.57 7.91
N ALA A 244 9.61 9.85 7.57
CA ALA A 244 8.94 10.82 8.44
C ALA A 244 7.48 10.43 8.73
N ILE A 245 6.73 9.97 7.72
CA ILE A 245 5.35 9.49 7.90
C ILE A 245 5.35 8.30 8.86
N ILE A 246 6.17 7.28 8.61
CA ILE A 246 6.25 6.07 9.44
C ILE A 246 6.59 6.44 10.90
N ALA A 247 7.61 7.28 11.11
CA ALA A 247 8.03 7.71 12.44
C ALA A 247 6.93 8.50 13.18
N LYS A 248 6.27 9.45 12.51
CA LYS A 248 5.21 10.30 13.08
C LYS A 248 3.94 9.52 13.42
N THR A 249 3.75 8.35 12.80
CA THR A 249 2.50 7.59 12.86
C THR A 249 2.70 6.17 13.42
N ALA A 250 3.69 5.98 14.29
CA ALA A 250 4.00 4.69 14.92
C ALA A 250 2.79 4.01 15.59
N TYR A 251 1.82 4.79 16.08
CA TYR A 251 0.56 4.26 16.60
C TYR A 251 -0.20 3.38 15.58
N CYS A 252 -0.17 3.73 14.29
CA CYS A 252 -0.82 2.99 13.22
C CYS A 252 -0.21 1.61 12.96
N THR A 253 1.02 1.37 13.43
CA THR A 253 1.72 0.07 13.37
C THR A 253 1.73 -0.64 14.72
N GLY A 254 0.93 -0.19 15.69
CA GLY A 254 0.93 -0.74 17.05
C GLY A 254 2.21 -0.42 17.82
N ASN A 255 2.87 0.70 17.49
CA ASN A 255 4.15 1.13 18.05
C ASN A 255 5.28 0.11 17.83
N ALA A 256 5.29 -0.57 16.68
CA ALA A 256 6.39 -1.45 16.32
C ALA A 256 7.70 -0.66 16.22
N GLU A 257 8.75 -1.15 16.88
CA GLU A 257 10.08 -0.52 16.90
C GLU A 257 10.74 -0.48 15.52
N ASN A 258 10.51 -1.53 14.73
CA ASN A 258 11.09 -1.70 13.40
C ASN A 258 9.98 -1.90 12.37
N VAL A 259 9.80 -0.90 11.50
CA VAL A 259 8.83 -0.96 10.40
C VAL A 259 9.59 -0.90 9.07
N SER A 260 9.47 -1.96 8.27
CA SER A 260 10.01 -2.03 6.92
C SER A 260 8.86 -2.16 5.92
N VAL A 261 8.94 -1.40 4.82
CA VAL A 261 7.95 -1.41 3.76
C VAL A 261 8.63 -1.47 2.40
N ASP A 262 8.01 -2.16 1.44
CA ASP A 262 8.37 -2.01 0.03
C ASP A 262 8.01 -0.57 -0.42
N PRO A 263 8.98 0.29 -0.82
CA PRO A 263 8.68 1.69 -1.07
C PRO A 263 7.64 1.93 -2.18
N PRO A 264 7.72 1.26 -3.36
CA PRO A 264 6.70 1.44 -4.38
C PRO A 264 5.31 0.97 -3.96
N GLN A 265 5.20 -0.17 -3.27
CA GLN A 265 3.92 -0.62 -2.74
C GLN A 265 3.37 0.35 -1.70
N PHE A 266 4.19 0.80 -0.74
CA PHE A 266 3.80 1.79 0.25
C PHE A 266 3.26 3.07 -0.41
N ARG A 267 4.00 3.62 -1.38
CA ARG A 267 3.58 4.80 -2.15
C ARG A 267 2.23 4.57 -2.85
N GLY A 268 2.05 3.42 -3.49
CA GLY A 268 0.80 3.11 -4.17
C GLY A 268 -0.40 3.05 -3.21
N TYR A 269 -0.28 2.36 -2.08
CA TYR A 269 -1.33 2.32 -1.06
C TYR A 269 -1.57 3.69 -0.44
N LEU A 270 -0.51 4.49 -0.25
CA LEU A 270 -0.62 5.87 0.21
C LEU A 270 -1.40 6.72 -0.80
N ALA A 271 -1.18 6.52 -2.10
CA ALA A 271 -1.92 7.19 -3.18
C ALA A 271 -3.40 6.82 -3.15
N ASP A 272 -3.75 5.53 -3.02
CA ASP A 272 -5.14 5.09 -2.86
C ASP A 272 -5.77 5.73 -1.61
N ALA A 273 -5.11 5.68 -0.45
CA ALA A 273 -5.63 6.30 0.76
C ALA A 273 -5.81 7.83 0.65
N VAL A 274 -4.82 8.56 0.15
CA VAL A 274 -4.90 10.03 -0.06
C VAL A 274 -6.03 10.38 -1.03
N TYR A 275 -6.20 9.60 -2.10
CA TYR A 275 -7.29 9.77 -3.04
C TYR A 275 -8.65 9.66 -2.34
N HIS A 276 -8.89 8.60 -1.56
CA HIS A 276 -10.18 8.39 -0.88
C HIS A 276 -10.44 9.38 0.26
N TRP A 277 -9.41 9.77 1.01
CA TRP A 277 -9.54 10.87 1.97
C TRP A 277 -9.89 12.19 1.28
N THR A 278 -9.33 12.45 0.11
CA THR A 278 -9.65 13.65 -0.68
C THR A 278 -11.10 13.65 -1.15
N LEU A 279 -11.62 12.52 -1.63
CA LEU A 279 -13.04 12.39 -1.99
C LEU A 279 -13.96 12.63 -0.79
N ALA A 280 -13.61 12.08 0.36
CA ALA A 280 -14.36 12.27 1.60
C ALA A 280 -14.32 13.73 2.08
N ALA A 281 -13.14 14.37 2.04
CA ALA A 281 -12.96 15.76 2.45
C ALA A 281 -13.79 16.71 1.57
N LYS A 282 -13.69 16.55 0.24
CA LYS A 282 -14.41 17.37 -0.74
C LYS A 282 -15.89 17.00 -0.88
N ASN A 283 -16.33 15.89 -0.28
CA ASN A 283 -17.68 15.35 -0.42
C ASN A 283 -18.13 15.15 -1.88
N ILE A 284 -17.25 14.58 -2.70
CA ILE A 284 -17.50 14.31 -4.13
C ILE A 284 -17.37 12.83 -4.45
N GLU A 285 -18.10 12.35 -5.46
CA GLU A 285 -18.10 10.92 -5.83
C GLU A 285 -16.73 10.44 -6.34
N THR A 286 -16.09 11.22 -7.21
CA THR A 286 -14.82 10.91 -7.89
C THR A 286 -14.08 12.22 -8.23
N LEU A 287 -12.77 12.15 -8.47
CA LEU A 287 -11.99 13.26 -9.04
C LEU A 287 -12.04 13.29 -10.57
N ILE A 288 -12.42 12.19 -11.22
CA ILE A 288 -12.39 12.05 -12.68
C ILE A 288 -13.68 12.67 -13.27
N PRO A 289 -13.59 13.62 -14.22
CA PRO A 289 -14.76 14.25 -14.82
C PRO A 289 -15.60 13.25 -15.62
N ARG A 290 -16.87 13.58 -15.84
CA ARG A 290 -17.72 12.87 -16.80
C ARG A 290 -17.39 13.37 -18.21
N THR A 291 -17.34 12.44 -19.16
CA THR A 291 -17.32 12.73 -20.60
C THR A 291 -18.65 13.25 -21.09
#